data_AF-A0A926UXK8-F1
#
_entry.id   AF-A0A926UXK8-F1
#
_cell.length_a   1.000
_cell.length_b   1.000
_cell.length_c   1.000
_cell.angle_alpha   90.00
_cell.angle_beta   90.00
_cell.angle_gamma   90.00
#
_symmetry.space_group_name_H-M   'P 1'
#
loop_
_entity.id
_entity.type
_entity.pdbx_description
1 polymer ?
#
loop_
_entity_poly.entity_id
_entity_poly.type
_entity_poly.pdbx_seq_one_letter_code
_entity_poly.pdbx_strand_id
1 'polypeptide(L)' 'MSSPQITTLVKIMETLPVSLQERVTEHLREYIHDLQDEIKWEKSFAQTQSKLVAAARLAKQEITQGKAVPLDYDQL' A
#
# COMPACT_ATOMS: atom_id res chain seq x y z
N MET A 1 -9.10 -10.88 -25.46
CA MET A 1 -8.86 -12.23 -24.90
C MET A 1 -8.26 -12.06 -23.52
N SER A 2 -8.71 -12.85 -22.54
CA SER A 2 -8.11 -12.88 -21.19
C SER A 2 -6.70 -13.47 -21.25
N SER A 3 -5.83 -13.11 -20.30
CA SER A 3 -4.52 -13.74 -20.19
C SER A 3 -4.64 -15.23 -19.80
N PRO A 4 -3.59 -16.04 -20.05
CA PRO A 4 -3.56 -17.44 -19.59
C PRO A 4 -3.84 -17.57 -18.09
N GLN A 5 -3.32 -16.65 -17.28
CA GLN A 5 -3.48 -16.66 -15.82
C GLN A 5 -4.93 -16.41 -15.39
N ILE A 6 -5.62 -15.46 -16.04
CA ILE A 6 -7.05 -15.20 -15.77
C ILE A 6 -7.87 -16.44 -16.16
N THR A 7 -7.55 -17.05 -17.30
CA THR A 7 -8.23 -18.28 -17.76
C THR A 7 -8.06 -19.42 -16.76
N THR A 8 -6.85 -19.61 -16.22
CA THR A 8 -6.60 -20.61 -15.18
C THR A 8 -7.36 -20.31 -13.90
N LEU A 9 -7.40 -19.06 -13.45
CA LEU A 9 -8.14 -18.69 -12.24
C LEU A 9 -9.64 -18.98 -12.39
N VAL A 10 -10.23 -18.65 -13.55
CA VAL A 10 -11.63 -19.00 -13.85
C VAL A 10 -11.87 -20.50 -13.75
N LYS A 11 -11.01 -21.32 -14.39
CA LYS A 11 -11.13 -22.78 -14.31
C LYS A 11 -11.02 -23.33 -12.89
N ILE A 12 -10.15 -22.75 -12.06
CA ILE A 12 -10.03 -23.14 -10.65
C ILE A 12 -11.34 -22.82 -9.91
N MET A 13 -11.88 -21.63 -10.07
CA MET A 13 -13.14 -21.21 -9.43
C MET A 13 -14.32 -22.11 -9.84
N GLU A 14 -14.39 -22.51 -11.10
CA GLU A 14 -15.44 -23.41 -11.63
C GLU A 14 -15.45 -24.79 -10.95
N THR A 15 -14.32 -25.25 -10.38
CA THR A 15 -14.25 -26.53 -9.66
C THR A 15 -14.78 -26.47 -8.23
N LEU A 16 -15.03 -25.26 -7.70
CA LEU A 16 -15.46 -25.05 -6.32
C LEU A 16 -16.99 -25.00 -6.20
N PRO A 17 -17.57 -25.48 -5.10
CA PRO A 17 -18.95 -25.15 -4.72
C PRO A 17 -19.18 -23.64 -4.64
N VAL A 18 -20.39 -23.19 -4.96
CA VAL A 18 -20.74 -21.74 -4.98
C VAL A 18 -20.38 -21.03 -3.68
N SER A 19 -20.64 -21.63 -2.53
CA SER A 19 -20.30 -21.04 -1.22
C SER A 19 -18.79 -20.84 -1.03
N LEU A 20 -17.95 -21.67 -1.65
CA LEU A 20 -16.50 -21.50 -1.63
C LEU A 20 -16.03 -20.51 -2.70
N GLN A 21 -16.71 -20.42 -3.85
CA GLN A 21 -16.43 -19.37 -4.83
C GLN A 21 -16.61 -17.98 -4.22
N GLU A 22 -17.72 -17.73 -3.54
CA GLU A 22 -18.00 -16.44 -2.88
C GLU A 22 -16.90 -16.09 -1.86
N ARG A 23 -16.53 -17.04 -1.00
CA ARG A 23 -15.48 -16.83 0.01
C ARG A 23 -14.13 -16.53 -0.62
N VAL A 24 -13.74 -17.26 -1.67
CA VAL A 24 -12.46 -17.02 -2.38
C VAL A 24 -12.49 -15.67 -3.08
N THR A 25 -13.61 -15.29 -3.70
CA THR A 25 -13.77 -13.99 -4.34
C THR A 25 -13.56 -12.84 -3.36
N GLU A 26 -14.08 -12.95 -2.13
CA GLU A 26 -13.90 -11.90 -1.12
C GLU A 26 -12.44 -11.74 -0.74
N HIS A 27 -11.74 -12.84 -0.43
CA HIS A 27 -10.32 -12.79 -0.10
C HIS A 27 -9.45 -12.27 -1.26
N LEU A 28 -9.79 -12.61 -2.51
CA LEU A 28 -9.10 -12.06 -3.67
C LEU A 28 -9.34 -10.56 -3.83
N ARG A 29 -10.54 -10.06 -3.51
CA ARG A 29 -10.85 -8.63 -3.55
C ARG A 29 -9.98 -7.86 -2.55
N GLU A 30 -9.90 -8.32 -1.31
CA GLU A 30 -9.04 -7.74 -0.27
C GLU A 30 -7.57 -7.75 -0.73
N TYR A 31 -7.07 -8.89 -1.18
CA TYR A 31 -5.70 -9.01 -1.65
C TYR A 31 -5.37 -8.08 -2.84
N ILE A 32 -6.29 -7.94 -3.80
CA ILE A 32 -6.12 -7.02 -4.92
C ILE A 32 -6.11 -5.57 -4.44
N HIS A 33 -6.94 -5.22 -3.45
CA HIS A 33 -6.95 -3.88 -2.87
C HIS A 33 -5.59 -3.55 -2.24
N ASP A 34 -5.04 -4.46 -1.43
CA ASP A 34 -3.72 -4.29 -0.82
C ASP A 34 -2.61 -4.11 -1.87
N LEU A 35 -2.63 -4.92 -2.94
CA LEU A 35 -1.67 -4.77 -4.04
C LEU A 35 -1.82 -3.42 -4.75
N GLN A 36 -3.04 -2.93 -4.94
CA GLN A 36 -3.27 -1.64 -5.57
C GLN A 36 -2.77 -0.48 -4.70
N ASP A 37 -2.94 -0.58 -3.39
CA ASP A 37 -2.44 0.43 -2.45
C ASP A 37 -0.91 0.42 -2.37
N GLU A 38 -0.27 -0.75 -2.38
CA GLU A 38 1.19 -0.86 -2.47
C GLU A 38 1.73 -0.23 -3.77
N ILE A 39 1.05 -0.47 -4.90
CA ILE A 39 1.43 0.14 -6.19
C ILE A 39 1.29 1.67 -6.14
N LYS A 40 0.25 2.20 -5.48
CA LYS A 40 0.10 3.65 -5.30
C LYS A 40 1.22 4.19 -4.41
N TRP A 41 1.50 3.51 -3.30
CA TRP A 41 2.56 3.87 -2.37
C TRP A 41 3.91 3.95 -3.08
N GLU A 42 4.31 2.90 -3.80
CA GLU A 42 5.59 2.86 -4.52
C GLU A 42 5.71 4.00 -5.52
N LYS A 43 4.66 4.28 -6.29
CA LYS A 43 4.64 5.41 -7.23
C LYS A 43 4.80 6.76 -6.53
N SER A 44 4.06 6.97 -5.44
CA SER A 44 4.14 8.20 -4.65
C SER A 44 5.52 8.36 -4.00
N PHE A 45 6.08 7.28 -3.48
CA PHE A 45 7.37 7.28 -2.81
C PHE A 45 8.52 7.52 -3.80
N ALA A 46 8.52 6.85 -4.96
CA ALA A 46 9.52 7.02 -6.00
C ALA A 46 9.68 8.50 -6.44
N GLN A 47 8.58 9.27 -6.44
CA GLN A 47 8.59 10.69 -6.79
C GLN A 47 9.01 11.62 -5.63
N THR A 48 8.93 11.16 -4.39
CA THR A 48 9.08 12.01 -3.19
C THR A 48 10.29 11.65 -2.33
N GLN A 49 10.97 10.53 -2.59
CA GLN A 49 12.07 10.02 -1.77
C GLN A 49 13.16 11.06 -1.49
N SER A 50 13.61 11.80 -2.51
CA SER A 50 14.65 12.83 -2.34
C SER A 50 14.21 13.98 -1.44
N LYS A 51 12.95 14.41 -1.57
CA LYS A 51 12.35 15.46 -0.72
C LYS A 51 12.20 14.97 0.72
N LEU A 52 11.78 13.72 0.93
CA LEU A 52 11.69 13.12 2.26
C LEU A 52 13.06 13.04 2.94
N VAL A 53 14.11 12.65 2.21
CA VAL A 53 15.49 12.64 2.73
C VAL A 53 15.94 14.05 3.09
N ALA A 54 15.68 15.04 2.24
CA ALA A 54 16.02 16.43 2.51
C ALA A 54 15.30 16.96 3.76
N ALA A 55 14.00 16.70 3.88
CA ALA A 55 13.19 17.07 5.04
C ALA A 55 13.71 16.41 6.33
N ALA A 56 14.04 15.11 6.29
CA ALA A 56 14.59 14.41 7.44
C ALA A 56 15.97 14.95 7.87
N ARG A 57 16.82 15.34 6.91
CA ARG A 57 18.11 15.99 7.21
C ARG A 57 17.91 17.36 7.84
N LEU A 58 16.98 18.15 7.30
CA LEU A 58 16.64 19.46 7.84
C LEU A 58 16.11 19.33 9.27
N ALA A 59 15.17 18.43 9.52
CA ALA A 59 14.63 18.19 10.86
C ALA A 59 15.74 17.83 11.87
N LYS A 60 16.69 16.98 11.48
CA LYS A 60 17.86 16.67 12.33
C LYS A 60 18.71 17.91 12.64
N GLN A 61 18.93 18.78 11.65
CA GLN A 61 19.66 20.04 11.84
C GLN A 61 18.90 21.00 12.76
N GLU A 62 17.59 21.10 12.62
CA GLU A 62 16.76 21.96 13.47
C GLU A 62 16.73 21.48 14.92
N ILE A 63 16.72 20.15 15.14
CA ILE A 63 16.87 19.55 16.47
C ILE A 63 18.21 19.95 17.10
N THR A 64 19.33 19.82 16.38
CA THR A 64 20.65 20.19 16.93
C THR A 64 20.79 21.69 17.17
N GLN A 65 20.07 22.51 16.41
CA GLN A 65 19.97 23.96 16.62
C GLN A 65 19.01 24.35 17.74
N GLY A 66 18.34 23.39 18.41
CA GLY A 66 17.39 23.66 19.48
C GLY A 66 16.07 24.27 19.02
N LYS A 67 15.74 24.18 17.72
CA LYS A 67 14.49 24.70 17.13
C LYS A 67 13.31 23.73 17.23
N ALA A 68 13.58 22.46 17.52
CA ALA A 68 12.55 21.45 17.63
C ALA A 68 11.91 21.44 19.02
N VAL A 69 10.59 21.28 19.06
CA VAL A 69 9.82 21.03 20.28
C VAL A 69 9.24 19.62 20.26
N PRO A 70 9.06 18.97 21.43
CA PRO A 70 8.32 17.72 21.51
C PRO A 70 6.92 17.87 20.91
N LEU A 71 6.44 16.84 20.21
CA LEU A 71 5.08 16.81 19.68
C LEU A 71 4.09 16.75 20.86
N ASP A 72 3.22 17.75 20.95
CA ASP A 72 2.14 17.80 21.92
C ASP A 72 0.86 17.25 21.27
N TYR A 73 0.40 16.09 21.74
CA TYR A 73 -0.78 15.43 21.19
C TYR A 73 -2.09 16.13 21.54
N ASP A 74 -2.11 16.96 22.58
CA ASP A 74 -3.30 17.71 22.99
C ASP A 74 -3.54 18.95 22.12
N GLN A 75 -2.60 19.28 21.22
CA GLN A 75 -2.65 20.43 20.30
C GLN A 75 -2.74 20.04 18.82
N LEU A 76 -2.94 18.75 18.51
CA LEU A 76 -3.16 18.24 17.16
C LEU A 76 -4.64 18.31 16.76
#